data_AF-A0A660THV4-F1
#
_entry.id   AF-A0A660THV4-F1
#
_cell.length_a   1.000
_cell.length_b   1.000
_cell.length_c   1.000
_cell.angle_alpha   90.00
_cell.angle_beta   90.00
_cell.angle_gamma   90.00
#
_symmetry.space_group_name_H-M   'P 1'
#
loop_
_entity.id
_entity.type
_entity.pdbx_description
1 polymer ?
#
loop_
_entity_poly.entity_id
_entity_poly.type
_entity_poly.pdbx_seq_one_letter_code
_entity_poly.pdbx_strand_id
1 'polypeptide(L)'
;AYLELAGVAVMKNAAKIFSERGYRTRVLGAAYRNYNHVAELIGGNVIHTIPYKWQVRYNGSDMPIKETTTIPPDPEMIKVLKENFEDFVKAYEPDGMKPEEFDMFGPTRRTLRQFIGGYESLLAIIRDLMIPNPDIE
;
A
#
# COMPACT_ATOMS: atom_id res chain seq x y z
N ALA A 1 -5.07 -2.74 -16.90
CA ALA A 1 -5.50 -3.71 -15.86
C ALA A 1 -4.38 -4.06 -14.90
N TYR A 2 -3.18 -4.45 -15.39
CA TYR A 2 -2.06 -4.90 -14.53
C TYR A 2 -1.59 -3.90 -13.47
N LEU A 3 -1.63 -2.59 -13.76
CA LEU A 3 -1.23 -1.56 -12.79
C LEU A 3 -2.08 -1.57 -11.49
N GLU A 4 -3.36 -1.95 -11.58
CA GLU A 4 -4.26 -2.04 -10.41
C GLU A 4 -3.90 -3.21 -9.47
N LEU A 5 -3.07 -4.14 -9.94
CA LEU A 5 -2.65 -5.35 -9.22
C LEU A 5 -1.16 -5.36 -8.87
N ALA A 6 -0.38 -4.37 -9.29
CA ALA A 6 1.06 -4.32 -9.01
C ALA A 6 1.35 -4.33 -7.49
N GLY A 7 0.63 -3.51 -6.71
CA GLY A 7 0.75 -3.49 -5.25
C GLY A 7 0.31 -4.80 -4.60
N VAL A 8 -0.73 -5.44 -5.14
CA VAL A 8 -1.21 -6.77 -4.69
C VAL A 8 -0.12 -7.82 -4.92
N ALA A 9 0.51 -7.85 -6.09
CA ALA A 9 1.58 -8.78 -6.41
C ALA A 9 2.78 -8.64 -5.46
N VAL A 10 3.21 -7.41 -5.17
CA VAL A 10 4.26 -7.13 -4.18
C VAL A 10 3.87 -7.65 -2.80
N MET A 11 2.64 -7.38 -2.36
CA MET A 11 2.13 -7.82 -1.05
C MET A 11 2.06 -9.34 -0.92
N LYS A 12 1.58 -10.04 -1.96
CA LYS A 12 1.56 -11.52 -1.98
C LYS A 12 2.97 -12.09 -1.90
N ASN A 13 3.92 -11.54 -2.66
CA ASN A 13 5.31 -11.99 -2.63
C ASN A 13 5.94 -11.76 -1.25
N ALA A 14 5.72 -10.58 -0.65
CA ALA A 14 6.19 -10.27 0.70
C ALA A 14 5.61 -11.23 1.75
N ALA A 15 4.30 -11.52 1.71
CA ALA A 15 3.65 -12.46 2.63
C ALA A 15 4.24 -13.87 2.50
N LYS A 16 4.46 -14.34 1.27
CA LYS A 16 5.13 -15.62 0.99
C LYS A 16 6.54 -15.64 1.60
N ILE A 17 7.37 -14.65 1.31
CA ILE A 17 8.76 -14.55 1.82
C ILE A 17 8.78 -14.53 3.35
N PHE A 18 7.87 -13.77 3.98
CA PHE A 18 7.79 -13.68 5.44
C PHE A 18 7.46 -15.02 6.08
N SER A 19 6.55 -15.77 5.46
CA SER A 19 6.21 -17.13 5.89
C SER A 19 7.38 -18.10 5.70
N GLU A 20 8.01 -18.12 4.53
CA GLU A 20 9.13 -19.01 4.21
C GLU A 20 10.35 -18.77 5.11
N ARG A 21 10.59 -17.51 5.51
CA ARG A 21 11.67 -17.13 6.43
C ARG A 21 11.30 -17.26 7.91
N GLY A 22 10.08 -17.67 8.23
CA GLY A 22 9.62 -17.86 9.61
C GLY A 22 9.56 -16.59 10.44
N TYR A 23 9.33 -15.42 9.81
CA TYR A 23 9.23 -14.17 10.55
C TYR A 23 7.95 -14.13 11.39
N ARG A 24 8.06 -13.62 12.62
CA ARG A 24 6.91 -13.35 13.50
C ARG A 24 6.09 -12.15 13.03
N THR A 25 6.76 -11.18 12.39
CA THR A 25 6.12 -9.97 11.85
C THR A 25 5.13 -10.32 10.75
N ARG A 26 4.02 -9.59 10.69
CA ARG A 26 2.99 -9.75 9.65
C ARG A 26 3.02 -8.60 8.67
N VAL A 27 2.72 -8.88 7.41
CA VAL A 27 2.59 -7.85 6.37
C VAL A 27 1.27 -7.10 6.56
N LEU A 28 1.31 -5.76 6.52
CA LEU A 28 0.15 -4.88 6.68
C LEU A 28 -0.29 -4.26 5.36
N GLY A 29 -1.48 -4.61 4.90
CA GLY A 29 -2.14 -3.97 3.76
C GLY A 29 -2.74 -2.62 4.16
N ALA A 30 -2.31 -1.55 3.48
CA ALA A 30 -2.78 -0.19 3.66
C ALA A 30 -3.05 0.50 2.31
N ALA A 31 -3.52 1.75 2.34
CA ALA A 31 -3.66 2.61 1.15
C ALA A 31 -4.54 2.04 0.00
N TYR A 32 -5.75 1.58 0.34
CA TYR A 32 -6.73 1.01 -0.58
C TYR A 32 -7.22 2.00 -1.66
N ARG A 33 -7.32 1.54 -2.91
CA ARG A 33 -7.76 2.34 -4.07
C ARG A 33 -8.80 1.64 -4.95
N ASN A 34 -8.87 0.32 -4.88
CA ASN A 34 -9.81 -0.48 -5.66
C ASN A 34 -10.28 -1.70 -4.84
N TYR A 35 -11.24 -2.43 -5.40
CA TYR A 35 -11.78 -3.65 -4.82
C TYR A 35 -10.72 -4.75 -4.59
N ASN A 36 -9.80 -4.92 -5.55
CA ASN A 36 -8.82 -6.00 -5.57
C ASN A 36 -7.85 -5.96 -4.38
N HIS A 37 -7.60 -4.77 -3.80
CA HIS A 37 -6.71 -4.63 -2.65
C HIS A 37 -7.16 -5.39 -1.39
N VAL A 38 -8.43 -5.77 -1.29
CA VAL A 38 -8.89 -6.74 -0.26
C VAL A 38 -9.15 -8.09 -0.89
N ALA A 39 -9.85 -8.15 -2.02
CA ALA A 39 -10.27 -9.41 -2.64
C ALA A 39 -9.10 -10.37 -2.93
N GLU A 40 -7.93 -9.84 -3.30
CA GLU A 40 -6.73 -10.62 -3.59
C GLU A 40 -5.85 -10.91 -2.36
N LEU A 41 -6.14 -10.30 -1.21
CA LEU A 41 -5.29 -10.37 -0.01
C LEU A 41 -6.06 -10.95 1.19
N ILE A 42 -7.03 -11.84 0.95
CA ILE A 42 -7.76 -12.51 2.03
C ILE A 42 -6.91 -13.69 2.52
N GLY A 43 -6.57 -13.67 3.82
CA GLY A 43 -5.81 -14.74 4.47
C GLY A 43 -4.29 -14.54 4.46
N GLY A 44 -3.51 -15.61 4.36
CA GLY A 44 -2.03 -15.56 4.26
C GLY A 44 -1.31 -14.85 5.42
N ASN A 45 -1.93 -14.79 6.60
CA ASN A 45 -1.43 -14.07 7.77
C ASN A 45 -1.18 -12.56 7.52
N VAL A 46 -1.86 -11.95 6.55
CA VAL A 46 -1.83 -10.50 6.29
C VAL A 46 -2.75 -9.80 7.29
N ILE A 47 -2.38 -8.60 7.75
CA ILE A 47 -3.26 -7.70 8.50
C ILE A 47 -3.68 -6.54 7.62
N HIS A 48 -4.86 -5.96 7.87
CA HIS A 48 -5.41 -4.88 7.05
C HIS A 48 -5.77 -3.65 7.89
N THR A 49 -5.39 -2.46 7.42
CA THR A 49 -5.91 -1.18 7.92
C THR A 49 -6.79 -0.53 6.85
N ILE A 50 -8.06 -0.91 6.83
CA ILE A 50 -9.00 -0.52 5.78
C ILE A 50 -9.65 0.82 6.15
N PRO A 51 -9.61 1.86 5.31
CA PRO A 51 -10.34 3.11 5.57
C PRO A 51 -11.85 2.90 5.59
N TYR A 52 -12.58 3.66 6.42
CA TYR A 52 -14.03 3.50 6.63
C TYR A 52 -14.84 3.39 5.33
N LYS A 53 -14.61 4.29 4.36
CA LYS A 53 -15.32 4.25 3.06
C LYS A 53 -15.16 2.93 2.31
N TRP A 54 -14.01 2.29 2.44
CA TRP A 54 -13.76 0.97 1.86
C TRP A 54 -14.37 -0.15 2.68
N GLN A 55 -14.33 -0.08 4.03
CA GLN A 55 -15.03 -1.04 4.89
C GLN A 55 -16.52 -1.14 4.54
N VAL A 56 -17.20 0.00 4.40
CA VAL A 56 -18.63 0.06 4.02
C VAL A 56 -18.85 -0.62 2.67
N ARG A 57 -17.99 -0.35 1.68
CA ARG A 57 -18.10 -0.95 0.34
C ARG A 57 -17.92 -2.47 0.37
N TYR A 58 -16.93 -2.97 1.10
CA TYR A 58 -16.70 -4.41 1.19
C TYR A 58 -17.82 -5.13 1.95
N ASN A 59 -18.28 -4.56 3.06
CA ASN A 59 -19.38 -5.13 3.86
C ASN A 59 -20.70 -5.20 3.07
N GLY A 60 -20.92 -4.27 2.12
CA GLY A 60 -22.09 -4.27 1.25
C GLY A 60 -21.89 -5.00 -0.08
N SER A 61 -20.79 -5.74 -0.26
CA SER A 61 -20.50 -6.46 -1.51
C SER A 61 -20.69 -7.96 -1.36
N ASP A 62 -20.95 -8.65 -2.48
CA ASP A 62 -20.99 -10.12 -2.56
C ASP A 62 -19.58 -10.73 -2.70
N MET A 63 -18.56 -10.07 -2.16
CA MET A 63 -17.18 -10.52 -2.28
C MET A 63 -17.00 -11.89 -1.61
N PRO A 64 -16.51 -12.91 -2.34
CA PRO A 64 -16.30 -14.22 -1.75
C PRO A 64 -15.18 -14.16 -0.70
N ILE A 65 -15.48 -14.60 0.52
CA ILE A 65 -14.49 -14.76 1.59
C ILE A 65 -13.82 -16.13 1.44
N LYS A 66 -12.69 -16.16 0.75
CA LYS A 66 -11.85 -17.35 0.58
C LYS A 66 -10.37 -16.95 0.60
N GLU A 67 -9.49 -17.86 0.96
CA GLU A 67 -8.05 -17.62 0.92
C GLU A 67 -7.60 -17.28 -0.51
N THR A 68 -7.05 -16.08 -0.70
CA THR A 68 -6.58 -15.57 -1.99
C THR A 68 -5.13 -15.11 -1.96
N THR A 69 -4.55 -14.89 -0.77
CA THR A 69 -3.19 -14.38 -0.63
C THR A 69 -2.16 -15.37 -1.15
N THR A 70 -2.38 -16.67 -0.93
CA THR A 70 -1.48 -17.74 -1.37
C THR A 70 -1.60 -18.07 -2.86
N ILE A 71 -2.61 -17.52 -3.55
CA ILE A 71 -2.78 -17.72 -5.00
C ILE A 71 -1.77 -16.83 -5.73
N PRO A 72 -0.84 -17.40 -6.53
CA PRO A 72 0.18 -16.62 -7.20
C PRO A 72 -0.44 -15.62 -8.20
N PRO A 73 0.15 -14.42 -8.37
CA PRO A 73 -0.23 -13.50 -9.44
C PRO A 73 -0.04 -14.14 -10.82
N ASP A 74 -0.73 -13.58 -11.82
CA ASP A 74 -0.54 -13.94 -13.23
C ASP A 74 0.94 -13.76 -13.64
N PRO A 75 1.65 -14.82 -14.08
CA PRO A 75 3.04 -14.72 -14.51
C PRO A 75 3.28 -13.71 -15.64
N GLU A 76 2.34 -13.56 -16.57
CA GLU A 76 2.48 -12.60 -17.66
C GLU A 76 2.38 -11.16 -17.15
N MET A 77 1.50 -10.90 -16.17
CA MET A 77 1.44 -9.62 -15.48
C MET A 77 2.77 -9.28 -14.82
N ILE A 78 3.36 -10.24 -14.09
CA ILE A 78 4.65 -10.03 -13.43
C ILE A 78 5.73 -9.71 -14.46
N LYS A 79 5.80 -10.46 -15.56
CA LYS A 79 6.75 -10.23 -16.64
C LYS A 79 6.60 -8.81 -17.21
N VAL A 80 5.39 -8.43 -17.63
CA VAL A 80 5.12 -7.10 -18.19
C VAL A 80 5.48 -5.99 -17.20
N LEU A 81 5.15 -6.15 -15.92
CA LEU A 81 5.48 -5.14 -14.90
C LEU A 81 7.00 -5.00 -14.69
N LYS A 82 7.74 -6.12 -14.68
CA LYS A 82 9.21 -6.10 -14.56
C LYS A 82 9.88 -5.46 -15.78
N GLU A 83 9.40 -5.75 -16.98
CA GLU A 83 9.98 -5.23 -18.24
C GLU A 83 9.75 -3.72 -18.40
N ASN A 84 8.66 -3.18 -17.85
CA ASN A 84 8.24 -1.80 -18.08
C ASN A 84 8.50 -0.86 -16.89
N PHE A 85 8.70 -1.38 -15.67
CA PHE A 85 8.80 -0.57 -14.46
C PHE A 85 9.95 -1.02 -13.55
N GLU A 86 11.07 -0.30 -13.59
CA GLU A 86 12.21 -0.54 -12.69
C GLU A 86 11.81 -0.43 -11.20
N ASP A 87 10.94 0.53 -10.86
CA ASP A 87 10.41 0.69 -9.50
C ASP A 87 9.60 -0.54 -9.04
N PHE A 88 8.95 -1.26 -9.96
CA PHE A 88 8.27 -2.51 -9.62
C PHE A 88 9.28 -3.61 -9.31
N VAL A 89 10.36 -3.75 -10.09
CA VAL A 89 11.44 -4.71 -9.80
C VAL A 89 12.02 -4.46 -8.41
N LYS A 90 12.34 -3.19 -8.12
CA LYS A 90 12.85 -2.75 -6.81
C LYS A 90 11.92 -3.11 -5.65
N ALA A 91 10.61 -2.96 -5.84
CA ALA A 91 9.61 -3.25 -4.81
C ALA A 91 9.24 -4.75 -4.71
N TYR A 92 9.35 -5.50 -5.81
CA TYR A 92 8.90 -6.88 -5.90
C TYR A 92 9.98 -7.89 -5.53
N GLU A 93 11.23 -7.68 -5.96
CA GLU A 93 12.33 -8.60 -5.68
C GLU A 93 12.86 -8.42 -4.24
N PRO A 94 13.14 -9.52 -3.50
CA PRO A 94 13.59 -9.45 -2.11
C PRO A 94 14.93 -8.69 -1.92
N ASP A 95 15.74 -8.65 -2.97
CA ASP A 95 17.04 -7.99 -3.07
C ASP A 95 17.06 -6.92 -4.17
N GLY A 96 15.90 -6.49 -4.66
CA GLY A 96 15.77 -5.49 -5.73
C GLY A 96 16.23 -4.09 -5.35
N MET A 97 16.48 -3.84 -4.07
CA MET A 97 16.92 -2.56 -3.53
C MET A 97 17.75 -2.77 -2.27
N LYS A 98 18.87 -2.05 -2.16
CA LYS A 98 19.66 -2.00 -0.93
C LYS A 98 19.01 -1.10 0.12
N PRO A 99 19.24 -1.33 1.42
CA PRO A 99 18.69 -0.47 2.47
C PRO A 99 18.94 1.03 2.26
N GLU A 100 20.13 1.40 1.76
CA GLU A 100 20.53 2.79 1.54
C GLU A 100 19.80 3.45 0.36
N GLU A 101 19.29 2.65 -0.59
CA GLU A 101 18.54 3.15 -1.74
C GLU A 101 17.08 3.45 -1.40
N PHE A 102 16.57 2.91 -0.29
CA PHE A 102 15.18 3.04 0.14
C PHE A 102 14.77 4.49 0.43
N ASP A 103 15.68 5.28 1.00
CA ASP A 103 15.45 6.71 1.29
C ASP A 103 15.27 7.53 0.01
N MET A 104 15.88 7.07 -1.10
CA MET A 104 15.79 7.71 -2.40
C MET A 104 14.68 7.16 -3.28
N PHE A 105 14.03 6.07 -2.86
CA PHE A 105 12.94 5.45 -3.58
C PHE A 105 11.75 6.42 -3.73
N GLY A 106 11.24 6.55 -4.96
CA GLY A 106 10.20 7.52 -5.30
C GLY A 106 8.95 7.43 -4.41
N PRO A 107 8.36 6.24 -4.20
CA PRO A 107 7.25 6.03 -3.27
C PRO A 107 7.54 6.44 -1.82
N THR A 108 8.74 6.17 -1.30
CA THR A 108 9.17 6.58 0.05
C THR A 108 9.15 8.09 0.18
N ARG A 109 9.84 8.79 -0.73
CA ARG A 109 9.91 10.26 -0.73
C ARG A 109 8.55 10.91 -0.91
N ARG A 110 7.69 10.34 -1.77
CA ARG A 110 6.31 10.83 -1.98
C ARG A 110 5.49 10.73 -0.70
N THR A 111 5.59 9.60 0.02
CA THR A 111 4.88 9.38 1.28
C THR A 111 5.34 10.36 2.36
N LEU A 112 6.66 10.52 2.53
CA LEU A 112 7.22 11.48 3.50
C LEU A 112 6.77 12.92 3.21
N ARG A 113 6.78 13.33 1.94
CA ARG A 113 6.28 14.65 1.53
C ARG A 113 4.80 14.83 1.84
N GLN A 114 3.97 13.81 1.66
CA GLN A 114 2.55 13.86 2.02
C GLN A 114 2.35 14.05 3.52
N PHE A 115 3.13 13.35 4.36
CA PHE A 115 3.05 13.52 5.81
C PHE A 115 3.51 14.90 6.26
N ILE A 116 4.61 15.41 5.71
CA ILE A 116 5.10 16.76 6.00
C ILE A 116 4.05 17.81 5.62
N GLY A 117 3.50 17.76 4.41
CA GLY A 117 2.47 18.71 3.96
C GLY A 117 1.18 18.63 4.80
N GLY A 118 0.79 17.43 5.24
CA GLY A 118 -0.33 17.26 6.16
C GLY A 118 -0.09 17.92 7.52
N TYR A 119 1.13 17.78 8.06
CA TYR A 119 1.52 18.45 9.30
C TYR A 119 1.56 19.97 9.16
N GLU A 120 2.14 20.49 8.07
CA GLU A 120 2.15 21.93 7.78
C GLU A 120 0.73 22.51 7.70
N SER A 121 -0.18 21.80 7.04
CA SER A 121 -1.58 22.19 6.93
C SER A 121 -2.28 22.21 8.30
N LEU A 122 -2.00 21.24 9.17
CA LEU A 122 -2.51 21.23 10.53
C LEU A 122 -2.01 22.44 11.32
N LEU A 123 -0.72 22.76 11.24
CA LEU A 123 -0.16 23.92 11.92
C LEU A 123 -0.81 25.24 11.47
N ALA A 124 -1.11 25.37 10.17
CA ALA A 124 -1.82 26.55 9.65
C ALA A 124 -3.21 26.67 10.30
N ILE A 125 -3.99 25.59 10.31
CA ILE A 125 -5.33 25.56 10.95
C ILE A 125 -5.25 25.97 12.42
N ILE A 126 -4.31 25.39 13.19
CA ILE A 126 -4.17 25.71 14.60
C ILE A 126 -3.78 27.18 14.81
N ARG A 127 -2.92 27.73 13.97
CA ARG A 127 -2.52 29.15 14.06
C ARG A 127 -3.69 30.09 13.79
N ASP A 128 -4.51 29.79 12.78
CA ASP A 128 -5.70 30.59 12.47
C ASP A 128 -6.74 30.52 13.61
N LEU A 129 -6.83 29.40 14.33
CA LEU A 129 -7.69 29.28 15.52
C LEU A 129 -7.13 30.04 16.74
N MET A 130 -5.80 30.11 16.88
CA MET A 130 -5.15 30.80 18.00
C MET A 130 -5.15 32.32 17.81
N ILE A 131 -4.98 32.78 16.57
CA ILE A 131 -4.94 34.19 16.18
C ILE A 131 -5.87 34.33 14.98
N PRO A 132 -7.19 34.51 15.20
CA PRO A 132 -8.16 34.68 14.12
C PRO A 132 -7.77 35.83 13.18
N ASN A 133 -8.02 35.64 11.89
CA ASN A 133 -7.74 36.66 10.88
C ASN A 133 -8.84 37.74 10.90
N PRO A 134 -8.54 38.98 11.32
CA PRO A 134 -9.54 40.04 11.47
C PRO A 134 -10.14 40.53 10.14
N ASP A 135 -9.53 40.20 8.99
CA ASP A 135 -9.99 40.64 7.67
C ASP A 135 -11.06 39.71 7.05
N ILE A 136 -11.30 38.55 7.66
CA ILE A 136 -12.33 37.56 7.22
C ILE A 136 -13.37 37.27 8.30
N GLU A 137 -13.37 38.05 9.38
CA GLU A 137 -14.42 38.07 10.40
C GLU A 137 -15.71 38.71 9.89
#